data_AF-H6Q7Z0-F1
#
_entry.id   AF-H6Q7Z0-F1
#
_cell.length_a   1.000
_cell.length_b   1.000
_cell.length_c   1.000
_cell.angle_alpha   90.00
_cell.angle_beta   90.00
_cell.angle_gamma   90.00
#
_symmetry.space_group_name_H-M   'P 1'
#
loop_
_entity.id
_entity.type
_entity.pdbx_description
1 polymer ?
#
loop_
_entity_poly.entity_id
_entity_poly.type
_entity_poly.pdbx_seq_one_letter_code
_entity_poly.pdbx_strand_id
1 'polypeptide(L)'
;MSDGSDICLRRPDMCGELWREEEKAAALREPDSVDFPDAEVPEALAPSPAAEIKPTLEAGVVVRHRGVLFSTYWELRNDAAAQPGDVVVVLPDRWLLMRRVKKPALWLEADERLFIPGRFNRGVCTYGYVPRGALEHVVQLARSGAIIAAMCDPRARVKTPKRVELQWIWRSEGYLVNLSPARIAVYHFDPYRGRRRFLADIAKGGCPIYSHWANQVLQALGVLARLIC
;
A
#
# COMPACT_ATOMS: atom_id res chain seq x y z
N MET A 1 -0.96 -14.98 -33.80
CA MET A 1 -0.11 -13.94 -34.40
C MET A 1 -0.26 -12.73 -33.51
N SER A 2 0.69 -12.50 -32.61
CA SER A 2 0.65 -11.35 -31.69
C SER A 2 1.15 -10.13 -32.43
N ASP A 3 0.32 -9.08 -32.46
CA ASP A 3 0.65 -7.78 -33.05
C ASP A 3 1.95 -7.23 -32.45
N GLY A 4 2.88 -6.81 -33.31
CA GLY A 4 4.18 -6.26 -32.92
C GLY A 4 4.11 -4.95 -32.13
N SER A 5 2.91 -4.38 -31.96
CA SER A 5 2.65 -3.14 -31.22
C SER A 5 2.84 -3.28 -29.70
N ASP A 6 2.65 -4.48 -29.14
CA ASP A 6 2.81 -4.72 -27.70
C ASP A 6 4.28 -4.71 -27.23
N ILE A 7 5.22 -4.90 -28.16
CA ILE A 7 6.66 -4.90 -27.86
C ILE A 7 7.19 -3.46 -27.69
N CYS A 8 6.68 -2.51 -28.49
CA CYS A 8 7.10 -1.11 -28.40
C CYS A 8 6.61 -0.41 -27.13
N LEU A 9 5.44 -0.80 -26.59
CA LEU A 9 4.94 -0.28 -25.31
C LEU A 9 5.80 -0.71 -24.10
N ARG A 10 6.52 -1.82 -24.20
CA ARG A 10 7.33 -2.38 -23.10
C ARG A 10 8.82 -2.07 -23.22
N ARG A 11 9.34 -1.78 -24.42
CA ARG A 11 10.75 -1.46 -24.69
C ARG A 11 10.90 -0.40 -25.81
N PRO A 12 10.84 0.89 -25.47
CA PRO A 12 10.91 1.99 -26.45
C PRO A 12 12.26 2.12 -27.15
N ASP A 13 13.32 1.52 -26.60
CA ASP A 13 14.68 1.46 -27.13
C ASP A 13 14.82 0.52 -28.34
N MET A 14 13.84 -0.35 -28.56
CA MET A 14 13.86 -1.39 -29.60
C MET A 14 13.04 -1.04 -30.84
N CYS A 15 12.35 0.11 -30.85
CA CYS A 15 11.54 0.55 -31.99
C CYS A 15 12.20 1.75 -32.68
N GLY A 16 12.48 1.61 -33.98
CA GLY A 16 13.21 2.58 -34.79
C GLY A 16 12.48 3.93 -34.95
N GLU A 17 13.16 4.90 -35.54
CA GLU A 17 12.73 6.31 -35.61
C GLU A 17 11.35 6.56 -36.26
N LEU A 18 10.83 5.59 -37.03
CA LEU A 18 9.49 5.61 -37.65
C LEU A 18 8.34 5.73 -36.63
N TRP A 19 8.47 5.18 -35.42
CA TRP A 19 7.40 5.26 -34.41
C TRP A 19 7.23 6.68 -33.84
N ARG A 20 8.29 7.50 -33.90
CA ARG A 20 8.28 8.86 -33.36
C ARG A 20 7.58 9.86 -34.30
N GLU A 21 7.32 9.47 -35.54
CA GLU A 21 6.61 10.28 -36.54
C GLU A 21 5.08 10.08 -36.47
N GLU A 22 4.60 8.88 -36.11
CA GLU A 22 3.16 8.62 -35.95
C GLU A 22 2.55 9.33 -34.73
N GLU A 23 3.28 9.47 -33.60
CA GLU A 23 2.81 10.25 -32.45
C GLU A 23 2.68 11.75 -32.77
N LYS A 24 3.52 12.29 -33.66
CA LYS A 24 3.42 13.68 -34.10
C LYS A 24 2.20 13.93 -35.00
N ALA A 25 1.72 12.93 -35.72
CA ALA A 25 0.52 13.04 -36.54
C ALA A 25 -0.77 12.98 -35.69
N ALA A 26 -0.76 12.27 -34.56
CA ALA A 26 -1.91 12.18 -33.66
C ALA A 26 -2.13 13.44 -32.80
N ALA A 27 -1.08 14.25 -32.57
CA ALA A 27 -1.14 15.46 -31.74
C ALA A 27 -1.69 16.72 -32.45
N LEU A 28 -2.13 16.62 -33.71
CA LEU A 28 -2.59 17.74 -34.54
C LEU A 28 -4.12 17.79 -34.77
N ARG A 29 -4.90 17.06 -33.97
CA ARG A 29 -6.38 17.22 -33.96
C ARG A 29 -6.80 18.21 -32.86
N GLU A 30 -7.03 19.45 -33.26
CA GLU A 30 -7.71 20.46 -32.45
C GLU A 30 -9.17 20.07 -32.14
N PRO A 31 -9.75 20.58 -31.04
CA PRO A 31 -11.12 20.29 -30.64
C PRO A 31 -12.09 21.31 -31.28
N ASP A 32 -13.08 20.83 -32.04
CA ASP A 32 -14.17 21.69 -32.51
C ASP A 32 -15.15 22.00 -31.37
N SER A 33 -15.33 23.30 -31.14
CA SER A 33 -16.34 23.96 -30.33
C SER A 33 -17.75 23.72 -30.88
N VAL A 34 -18.72 23.43 -30.01
CA VAL A 34 -20.14 23.59 -30.33
C VAL A 34 -20.83 24.31 -29.16
N ASP A 35 -21.40 25.48 -29.48
CA ASP A 35 -22.19 26.34 -28.61
C ASP A 35 -23.68 25.91 -28.56
N PHE A 36 -24.34 26.28 -27.47
CA PHE A 36 -25.65 25.87 -26.97
C PHE A 36 -26.88 26.35 -27.79
N PRO A 37 -28.08 25.82 -27.50
CA PRO A 37 -29.12 26.70 -26.98
C PRO A 37 -29.88 26.17 -25.75
N ASP A 38 -30.44 27.12 -24.99
CA ASP A 38 -31.15 26.99 -23.72
C ASP A 38 -32.59 26.41 -23.79
N ALA A 39 -33.04 25.99 -22.60
CA ALA A 39 -34.42 25.87 -22.08
C ALA A 39 -35.18 24.52 -22.24
N GLU A 40 -35.43 23.82 -21.13
CA GLU A 40 -36.65 23.92 -20.29
C GLU A 40 -36.64 22.89 -19.14
N VAL A 41 -37.12 23.30 -17.96
CA VAL A 41 -37.29 22.48 -16.75
C VAL A 41 -38.67 21.81 -16.78
N PRO A 42 -38.77 20.53 -16.40
CA PRO A 42 -39.81 20.18 -15.43
C PRO A 42 -39.27 19.38 -14.23
N GLU A 43 -39.64 19.89 -13.07
CA GLU A 43 -39.59 19.34 -11.73
C GLU A 43 -40.54 18.12 -11.61
N ALA A 44 -40.04 16.96 -11.15
CA ALA A 44 -40.87 15.98 -10.43
C ALA A 44 -40.05 14.84 -9.78
N LEU A 45 -40.15 14.81 -8.44
CA LEU A 45 -40.25 13.64 -7.57
C LEU A 45 -39.01 12.75 -7.37
N ALA A 46 -38.34 13.02 -6.25
CA ALA A 46 -37.45 12.12 -5.54
C ALA A 46 -38.07 10.73 -5.32
N PRO A 47 -37.21 9.70 -5.31
CA PRO A 47 -37.21 8.74 -4.23
C PRO A 47 -35.97 8.92 -3.35
N SER A 48 -36.24 9.02 -2.05
CA SER A 48 -35.32 8.99 -0.91
C SER A 48 -34.02 8.23 -1.18
N PRO A 49 -32.82 8.80 -0.88
CA PRO A 49 -31.63 7.98 -0.82
C PRO A 49 -31.87 6.98 0.31
N ALA A 50 -31.98 5.70 -0.05
CA ALA A 50 -31.73 4.63 0.90
C ALA A 50 -30.42 5.01 1.60
N ALA A 51 -30.48 5.23 2.91
CA ALA A 51 -29.30 5.40 3.73
C ALA A 51 -28.46 4.15 3.52
N GLU A 52 -27.52 4.21 2.58
CA GLU A 52 -26.46 3.25 2.43
C GLU A 52 -25.62 3.46 3.68
N ILE A 53 -25.95 2.76 4.76
CA ILE A 53 -25.11 2.65 5.94
C ILE A 53 -23.88 1.87 5.48
N LYS A 54 -22.97 2.56 4.79
CA LYS A 54 -21.56 2.23 4.81
C LYS A 54 -21.12 2.63 6.22
N PRO A 55 -20.84 1.69 7.14
CA PRO A 55 -20.00 2.04 8.26
C PRO A 55 -18.63 2.35 7.67
N THR A 56 -18.45 3.59 7.27
CA THR A 56 -17.15 4.22 7.10
C THR A 56 -16.54 4.12 8.48
N LEU A 57 -15.50 3.30 8.66
CA LEU A 57 -14.76 3.26 9.92
C LEU A 57 -14.25 4.69 10.18
N GLU A 58 -14.98 5.45 11.00
CA GLU A 58 -14.69 6.85 11.25
C GLU A 58 -13.40 6.96 12.08
N ALA A 59 -12.59 7.97 11.76
CA ALA A 59 -11.39 8.26 12.54
C ALA A 59 -11.77 8.54 14.00
N GLY A 60 -11.01 7.98 14.95
CA GLY A 60 -11.29 8.07 16.39
C GLY A 60 -12.03 6.86 16.98
N VAL A 61 -12.54 5.94 16.16
CA VAL A 61 -13.15 4.71 16.66
C VAL A 61 -12.05 3.75 17.15
N VAL A 62 -12.16 3.31 18.41
CA VAL A 62 -11.25 2.32 18.98
C VAL A 62 -11.81 0.92 18.84
N VAL A 63 -11.03 0.07 18.19
CA VAL A 63 -11.35 -1.32 17.88
C VAL A 63 -10.52 -2.25 18.75
N ARG A 64 -11.20 -3.22 19.39
CA ARG A 64 -10.57 -4.30 20.16
C ARG A 64 -10.30 -5.49 19.25
N HIS A 65 -9.02 -5.80 19.06
CA HIS A 65 -8.56 -7.05 18.47
C HIS A 65 -8.22 -8.06 19.57
N ARG A 66 -8.97 -9.17 19.64
CA ARG A 66 -8.73 -10.26 20.59
C ARG A 66 -7.72 -11.25 19.99
N GLY A 67 -6.48 -11.17 20.45
CA GLY A 67 -5.50 -12.21 20.20
C GLY A 67 -5.76 -13.47 21.04
N VAL A 68 -4.93 -14.49 20.87
CA VAL A 68 -5.06 -15.77 21.60
C VAL A 68 -4.94 -15.57 23.12
N LEU A 69 -4.00 -14.74 23.56
CA LEU A 69 -3.68 -14.53 24.99
C LEU A 69 -3.96 -13.11 25.49
N PHE A 70 -3.93 -12.12 24.60
CA PHE A 70 -4.07 -10.71 24.97
C PHE A 70 -4.97 -9.98 23.99
N SER A 71 -5.78 -9.06 24.51
CA SER A 71 -6.51 -8.10 23.69
C SER A 71 -5.63 -6.88 23.41
N THR A 72 -5.67 -6.40 22.17
CA THR A 72 -5.04 -5.16 21.75
C THR A 72 -6.11 -4.18 21.26
N TYR A 73 -5.88 -2.89 21.45
CA TYR A 73 -6.83 -1.84 21.10
C TYR A 73 -6.17 -0.93 20.07
N TRP A 74 -6.92 -0.63 19.00
CA TRP A 74 -6.42 0.09 17.83
C TRP A 74 -7.40 1.19 17.46
N GLU A 75 -6.89 2.40 17.29
CA GLU A 75 -7.64 3.56 16.85
C GLU A 75 -7.31 3.83 15.38
N LEU A 76 -8.33 4.04 14.53
CA LEU A 76 -8.11 4.54 13.18
C LEU A 76 -7.87 6.05 13.22
N ARG A 77 -6.83 6.51 12.55
CA ARG A 77 -6.44 7.93 12.50
C ARG A 77 -6.26 8.42 11.07
N ASN A 78 -6.43 9.72 10.90
CA ASN A 78 -6.16 10.45 9.66
C ASN A 78 -4.97 11.41 9.84
N ASP A 79 -3.95 10.98 10.59
CA ASP A 79 -2.75 11.79 10.81
C ASP A 79 -1.81 11.71 9.59
N ALA A 80 -1.13 12.81 9.25
CA ALA A 80 -0.09 12.82 8.21
C ALA A 80 1.24 12.20 8.67
N ALA A 81 1.38 11.89 9.96
CA ALA A 81 2.58 11.37 10.57
C ALA A 81 2.27 10.11 11.39
N ALA A 82 2.86 8.98 11.00
CA ALA A 82 2.77 7.71 11.71
C ALA A 82 3.93 7.59 12.72
N GLN A 83 3.58 7.41 13.99
CA GLN A 83 4.52 7.28 15.10
C GLN A 83 5.09 5.85 15.22
N PRO A 84 6.16 5.64 16.00
CA PRO A 84 6.66 4.31 16.29
C PRO A 84 5.58 3.38 16.85
N GLY A 85 5.34 2.25 16.16
CA GLY A 85 4.31 1.28 16.50
C GLY A 85 2.96 1.49 15.82
N ASP A 86 2.74 2.62 15.15
CA ASP A 86 1.60 2.81 14.25
C ASP A 86 1.79 1.96 12.99
N VAL A 87 0.68 1.53 12.40
CA VAL A 87 0.65 0.70 11.20
C VAL A 87 -0.12 1.43 10.11
N VAL A 88 0.55 1.66 8.99
CA VAL A 88 -0.05 2.15 7.75
C VAL A 88 -0.40 0.94 6.89
N VAL A 89 -1.66 0.81 6.51
CA VAL A 89 -2.16 -0.26 5.66
C VAL A 89 -2.72 0.35 4.38
N VAL A 90 -2.18 -0.04 3.24
CA VAL A 90 -2.64 0.35 1.91
C VAL A 90 -3.45 -0.81 1.33
N LEU A 91 -4.73 -0.54 1.11
CA LEU A 91 -5.66 -1.39 0.38
C LEU A 91 -5.75 -0.89 -1.06
N PRO A 92 -6.34 -1.66 -1.99
CA PRO A 92 -6.44 -1.26 -3.40
C PRO A 92 -7.19 0.07 -3.63
N ASP A 93 -8.15 0.38 -2.77
CA ASP A 93 -9.07 1.52 -2.89
C ASP A 93 -8.76 2.67 -1.93
N ARG A 94 -8.06 2.39 -0.82
CA ARG A 94 -7.82 3.35 0.26
C ARG A 94 -6.62 2.97 1.11
N TRP A 95 -6.17 3.88 1.96
CA TRP A 95 -5.21 3.56 3.01
C TRP A 95 -5.78 3.89 4.39
N LEU A 96 -5.27 3.21 5.41
CA LEU A 96 -5.66 3.34 6.80
C LEU A 96 -4.42 3.52 7.67
N LEU A 97 -4.44 4.45 8.61
CA LEU A 97 -3.45 4.55 9.66
C LEU A 97 -4.06 4.04 10.97
N MET A 98 -3.43 3.03 11.57
CA MET A 98 -3.88 2.39 12.79
C MET A 98 -2.88 2.64 13.91
N ARG A 99 -3.33 3.28 14.99
CA ARG A 99 -2.52 3.54 16.19
C ARG A 99 -2.90 2.60 17.31
N ARG A 100 -1.91 1.99 17.95
CA ARG A 100 -2.15 1.16 19.13
C ARG A 100 -2.40 2.06 20.34
N VAL A 101 -3.52 1.84 21.02
CA VAL A 101 -3.91 2.61 22.22
C VAL A 101 -3.98 1.72 23.46
N LYS A 102 -3.89 2.35 24.64
CA LYS A 102 -4.20 1.68 25.91
C LYS A 102 -5.70 1.37 25.96
N LYS A 103 -6.10 0.39 26.80
CA LYS A 103 -7.50 -0.02 26.95
C LYS A 103 -8.38 1.22 27.25
N PRO A 104 -9.28 1.63 26.34
CA PRO A 104 -10.19 2.75 26.58
C PRO A 104 -11.39 2.32 27.43
N ALA A 105 -12.17 3.29 27.90
CA ALA A 105 -13.45 3.04 28.55
C ALA A 105 -14.50 2.49 27.56
N LEU A 106 -14.51 3.00 26.33
CA LEU A 106 -15.41 2.60 25.24
C LEU A 106 -14.58 2.03 24.08
N TRP A 107 -14.99 0.86 23.58
CA TRP A 107 -14.38 0.21 22.42
C TRP A 107 -15.42 -0.64 21.70
N LEU A 108 -15.18 -0.87 20.40
CA LEU A 108 -15.97 -1.77 19.57
C LEU A 108 -15.18 -3.06 19.30
N GLU A 109 -15.87 -4.16 19.02
CA GLU A 109 -15.20 -5.36 18.51
C GLU A 109 -14.72 -5.14 17.07
N ALA A 110 -13.60 -5.79 16.72
CA ALA A 110 -13.07 -5.73 15.37
C ALA A 110 -14.05 -6.36 14.37
N ASP A 111 -14.55 -5.52 13.47
CA ASP A 111 -15.36 -5.94 12.33
C ASP A 111 -14.55 -6.89 11.42
N GLU A 112 -15.24 -7.83 10.79
CA GLU A 112 -14.70 -8.81 9.84
C GLU A 112 -14.02 -8.15 8.65
N ARG A 113 -14.39 -6.90 8.32
CA ARG A 113 -13.74 -6.07 7.30
C ARG A 113 -12.27 -5.75 7.60
N LEU A 114 -11.86 -5.82 8.87
CA LEU A 114 -10.47 -5.62 9.31
C LEU A 114 -9.66 -6.93 9.29
N PHE A 115 -10.26 -8.04 8.86
CA PHE A 115 -9.61 -9.33 8.74
C PHE A 115 -9.55 -9.79 7.30
N ILE A 116 -8.33 -9.88 6.78
CA ILE A 116 -8.11 -10.24 5.39
C ILE A 116 -7.54 -11.66 5.30
N PRO A 117 -8.18 -12.59 4.57
CA PRO A 117 -7.59 -13.88 4.23
C PRO A 117 -6.53 -13.70 3.14
N GLY A 118 -5.38 -14.34 3.33
CA GLY A 118 -4.31 -14.27 2.35
C GLY A 118 -2.98 -14.82 2.81
N ARG A 119 -1.95 -14.47 2.07
CA ARG A 119 -0.57 -14.94 2.26
C ARG A 119 0.46 -13.83 2.04
N PHE A 120 1.56 -13.91 2.77
CA PHE A 120 2.69 -12.99 2.59
C PHE A 120 3.47 -13.33 1.32
N ASN A 121 3.79 -12.30 0.53
CA ASN A 121 4.80 -12.41 -0.50
C ASN A 121 6.19 -12.26 0.11
N ARG A 122 6.82 -13.38 0.47
CA ARG A 122 8.18 -13.39 1.01
C ARG A 122 9.27 -13.18 -0.05
N GLY A 123 8.92 -13.23 -1.34
CA GLY A 123 9.86 -13.02 -2.45
C GLY A 123 10.47 -11.62 -2.46
N VAL A 124 9.79 -10.64 -1.84
CA VAL A 124 10.28 -9.27 -1.66
C VAL A 124 11.51 -9.19 -0.73
N CYS A 125 11.74 -10.23 0.08
CA CYS A 125 12.75 -10.24 1.13
C CYS A 125 13.98 -11.05 0.72
N THR A 126 14.76 -10.53 -0.23
CA THR A 126 15.87 -11.28 -0.87
C THR A 126 16.97 -11.67 0.11
N TYR A 127 17.35 -10.79 1.04
CA TYR A 127 18.47 -11.00 1.98
C TYR A 127 18.06 -10.91 3.45
N GLY A 128 16.79 -11.20 3.74
CA GLY A 128 16.20 -10.97 5.07
C GLY A 128 15.80 -9.52 5.35
N TYR A 129 15.87 -8.66 4.33
CA TYR A 129 15.35 -7.30 4.29
C TYR A 129 14.93 -6.96 2.85
N VAL A 130 14.26 -5.83 2.67
CA VAL A 130 13.85 -5.32 1.36
C VAL A 130 14.93 -4.39 0.81
N PRO A 131 15.62 -4.76 -0.28
CA PRO A 131 16.64 -3.91 -0.89
C PRO A 131 16.02 -2.76 -1.68
N ARG A 132 16.81 -1.73 -1.99
CA ARG A 132 16.35 -0.58 -2.78
C ARG A 132 15.85 -0.98 -4.17
N GLY A 133 16.48 -1.97 -4.81
CA GLY A 133 16.06 -2.47 -6.12
C GLY A 133 14.68 -3.16 -6.13
N ALA A 134 14.13 -3.53 -4.97
CA ALA A 134 12.84 -4.20 -4.87
C ALA A 134 11.65 -3.23 -4.71
N LEU A 135 11.88 -1.92 -4.55
CA LEU A 135 10.81 -0.96 -4.24
C LEU A 135 9.77 -0.85 -5.37
N GLU A 136 10.23 -0.78 -6.62
CA GLU A 136 9.33 -0.74 -7.79
C GLU A 136 8.47 -2.00 -7.89
N HIS A 137 9.06 -3.16 -7.61
CA HIS A 137 8.31 -4.42 -7.58
C HIS A 137 7.24 -4.40 -6.48
N VAL A 138 7.52 -3.86 -5.29
CA VAL A 138 6.52 -3.70 -4.23
C VAL A 138 5.37 -2.80 -4.67
N VAL A 139 5.68 -1.67 -5.32
CA VAL A 139 4.66 -0.75 -5.86
C VAL A 139 3.82 -1.44 -6.94
N GLN A 140 4.45 -2.21 -7.83
CA GLN A 140 3.74 -2.97 -8.87
C GLN A 140 2.79 -4.01 -8.26
N LEU A 141 3.25 -4.73 -7.23
CA LEU A 141 2.41 -5.70 -6.52
C LEU A 141 1.20 -5.02 -5.87
N ALA A 142 1.40 -3.86 -5.24
CA ALA A 142 0.31 -3.09 -4.66
C ALA A 142 -0.71 -2.66 -5.72
N ARG A 143 -0.25 -2.14 -6.87
CA ARG A 143 -1.09 -1.77 -8.01
C ARG A 143 -1.84 -2.96 -8.61
N SER A 144 -1.28 -4.18 -8.52
CA SER A 144 -1.98 -5.42 -8.92
C SER A 144 -3.01 -5.91 -7.89
N GLY A 145 -3.23 -5.18 -6.79
CA GLY A 145 -4.21 -5.51 -5.76
C GLY A 145 -3.63 -6.15 -4.49
N ALA A 146 -2.30 -6.19 -4.34
CA ALA A 146 -1.70 -6.62 -3.07
C ALA A 146 -1.90 -5.55 -2.00
N ILE A 147 -2.10 -6.00 -0.76
CA ILE A 147 -2.19 -5.12 0.41
C ILE A 147 -0.78 -4.88 0.92
N ILE A 148 -0.44 -3.62 1.16
CA ILE A 148 0.85 -3.22 1.72
C ILE A 148 0.62 -2.79 3.16
N ALA A 149 1.36 -3.36 4.10
CA ALA A 149 1.34 -2.91 5.49
C ALA A 149 2.74 -2.49 5.91
N ALA A 150 2.89 -1.26 6.38
CA ALA A 150 4.17 -0.70 6.80
C ALA A 150 4.08 -0.14 8.23
N MET A 151 5.17 -0.28 8.99
CA MET A 151 5.26 0.27 10.34
C MET A 151 6.70 0.58 10.72
N CYS A 152 6.91 1.56 11.59
CA CYS A 152 8.18 1.71 12.29
C CYS A 152 8.33 0.62 13.37
N ASP A 153 9.39 -0.17 13.29
CA ASP A 153 9.69 -1.21 14.29
C ASP A 153 11.17 -1.21 14.65
N PRO A 154 11.55 -0.70 15.84
CA PRO A 154 12.95 -0.70 16.29
C PRO A 154 13.55 -2.10 16.45
N ARG A 155 12.71 -3.15 16.46
CA ARG A 155 13.12 -4.55 16.56
C ARG A 155 13.36 -5.20 15.18
N ALA A 156 13.03 -4.52 14.08
CA ALA A 156 13.23 -5.02 12.72
C ALA A 156 14.70 -4.90 12.26
N ARG A 157 15.62 -5.50 13.02
CA ARG A 157 17.06 -5.45 12.73
C ARG A 157 17.49 -6.55 11.77
N VAL A 158 18.32 -6.17 10.80
CA VAL A 158 18.94 -7.07 9.83
C VAL A 158 20.23 -7.61 10.41
N LYS A 159 20.32 -8.93 10.51
CA LYS A 159 21.55 -9.61 10.95
C LYS A 159 22.58 -9.62 9.82
N THR A 160 23.85 -9.40 10.17
CA THR A 160 24.95 -9.54 9.21
C THR A 160 25.03 -10.97 8.70
N PRO A 161 25.09 -11.19 7.37
CA PRO A 161 25.19 -12.53 6.81
C PRO A 161 26.57 -13.14 7.06
N LYS A 162 26.60 -14.48 7.21
CA LYS A 162 27.86 -15.24 7.38
C LYS A 162 28.66 -15.36 6.07
N ARG A 163 27.98 -15.31 4.92
CA ARG A 163 28.60 -15.42 3.59
C ARG A 163 29.23 -14.09 3.19
N VAL A 164 30.51 -14.10 2.86
CA VAL A 164 31.30 -12.90 2.53
C VAL A 164 30.71 -12.12 1.36
N GLU A 165 30.22 -12.80 0.33
CA GLU A 165 29.58 -12.19 -0.84
C GLU A 165 28.39 -11.29 -0.45
N LEU A 166 27.57 -11.76 0.49
CA LEU A 166 26.39 -11.03 0.97
C LEU A 166 26.75 -9.92 1.97
N GLN A 167 27.95 -9.94 2.55
CA GLN A 167 28.39 -8.91 3.49
C GLN A 167 28.58 -7.56 2.80
N TRP A 168 29.02 -7.55 1.54
CA TRP A 168 29.14 -6.31 0.77
C TRP A 168 27.79 -5.63 0.57
N ILE A 169 26.78 -6.38 0.11
CA ILE A 169 25.40 -5.90 -0.06
C ILE A 169 24.81 -5.48 1.29
N TRP A 170 25.04 -6.26 2.35
CA TRP A 170 24.57 -5.90 3.69
C TRP A 170 25.22 -4.62 4.22
N ARG A 171 26.51 -4.37 3.94
CA ARG A 171 27.21 -3.15 4.37
C ARG A 171 26.66 -1.90 3.67
N SER A 172 26.29 -1.99 2.40
CA SER A 172 25.72 -0.85 1.67
C SER A 172 24.26 -0.59 2.04
N GLU A 173 23.42 -1.63 2.10
CA GLU A 173 21.97 -1.46 2.27
C GLU A 173 21.47 -1.93 3.63
N GLY A 174 21.88 -3.11 4.09
CA GLY A 174 21.46 -3.67 5.38
C GLY A 174 21.85 -2.80 6.58
N TYR A 175 22.97 -2.08 6.50
CA TYR A 175 23.37 -1.08 7.50
C TYR A 175 22.39 0.09 7.57
N LEU A 176 21.95 0.63 6.42
CA LEU A 176 20.96 1.71 6.36
C LEU A 176 19.62 1.28 6.97
N VAL A 177 19.18 0.05 6.70
CA VAL A 177 17.97 -0.52 7.33
C VAL A 177 18.07 -0.48 8.84
N ASN A 178 19.24 -0.79 9.41
CA ASN A 178 19.44 -0.78 10.86
C ASN A 178 19.51 0.64 11.48
N LEU A 179 19.82 1.67 10.69
CA LEU A 179 19.84 3.06 11.18
C LEU A 179 18.45 3.61 11.45
N SER A 180 17.49 3.31 10.58
CA SER A 180 16.08 3.69 10.76
C SER A 180 15.18 2.52 10.35
N PRO A 181 14.98 1.55 11.26
CA PRO A 181 14.31 0.29 10.95
C PRO A 181 12.78 0.45 10.86
N ALA A 182 12.25 0.04 9.72
CA ALA A 182 10.83 -0.16 9.50
C ALA A 182 10.56 -1.60 9.06
N ARG A 183 9.28 -2.00 9.04
CA ARG A 183 8.82 -3.19 8.34
C ARG A 183 7.92 -2.80 7.20
N ILE A 184 8.02 -3.55 6.10
CA ILE A 184 7.03 -3.55 5.04
C ILE A 184 6.62 -4.99 4.74
N ALA A 185 5.32 -5.21 4.66
CA ALA A 185 4.71 -6.48 4.32
C ALA A 185 3.94 -6.32 3.03
N VAL A 186 4.11 -7.27 2.11
CA VAL A 186 3.25 -7.41 0.93
C VAL A 186 2.37 -8.63 1.14
N TYR A 187 1.06 -8.41 1.13
CA TYR A 187 0.07 -9.42 1.47
C TYR A 187 -0.92 -9.59 0.32
N HIS A 188 -0.93 -10.77 -0.27
CA HIS A 188 -1.86 -11.10 -1.35
C HIS A 188 -3.16 -11.61 -0.77
N PHE A 189 -4.27 -11.02 -1.19
CA PHE A 189 -5.59 -11.53 -0.90
C PHE A 189 -5.75 -12.92 -1.54
N ASP A 190 -6.13 -13.91 -0.74
CA ASP A 190 -6.40 -15.26 -1.20
C ASP A 190 -7.55 -15.83 -0.35
N PRO A 191 -8.79 -15.80 -0.87
CA PRO A 191 -9.97 -16.21 -0.10
C PRO A 191 -10.05 -17.72 0.11
N TYR A 192 -9.38 -18.51 -0.74
CA TYR A 192 -9.43 -19.97 -0.70
C TYR A 192 -8.25 -20.57 0.06
N ARG A 193 -7.11 -19.89 0.09
CA ARG A 193 -5.87 -20.37 0.72
C ARG A 193 -5.21 -19.24 1.51
N GLY A 194 -5.67 -19.04 2.74
CA GLY A 194 -5.06 -18.04 3.60
C GLY A 194 -5.52 -18.09 5.05
N ARG A 195 -4.61 -17.80 5.97
CA ARG A 195 -5.02 -17.49 7.35
C ARG A 195 -5.57 -16.08 7.36
N ARG A 196 -6.78 -15.90 7.91
CA ARG A 196 -7.34 -14.56 8.17
C ARG A 196 -6.42 -13.82 9.14
N ARG A 197 -5.98 -12.61 8.77
CA ARG A 197 -5.14 -11.77 9.60
C ARG A 197 -5.78 -10.43 9.82
N PHE A 198 -5.69 -9.95 11.05
CA PHE A 198 -6.03 -8.58 11.37
C PHE A 198 -5.06 -7.63 10.67
N LEU A 199 -5.58 -6.55 10.07
CA LEU A 199 -4.80 -5.62 9.26
C LEU A 199 -3.53 -5.12 9.94
N ALA A 200 -3.60 -4.71 11.21
CA ALA A 200 -2.44 -4.21 11.94
C ALA A 200 -1.37 -5.29 12.21
N ASP A 201 -1.74 -6.58 12.20
CA ASP A 201 -0.80 -7.68 12.40
C ASP A 201 -0.07 -8.10 11.11
N ILE A 202 -0.53 -7.62 9.95
CA ILE A 202 0.13 -7.90 8.66
C ILE A 202 1.55 -7.30 8.68
N ALA A 203 1.72 -6.06 9.15
CA ALA A 203 3.02 -5.39 9.19
C ALA A 203 4.06 -6.16 10.03
N LYS A 204 3.63 -6.84 11.10
CA LYS A 204 4.51 -7.68 11.93
C LYS A 204 5.09 -8.88 11.17
N GLY A 205 4.40 -9.37 10.15
CA GLY A 205 4.89 -10.44 9.27
C GLY A 205 5.78 -9.94 8.12
N GLY A 206 5.93 -8.62 7.98
CA GLY A 206 6.76 -7.97 6.98
C GLY A 206 8.25 -8.10 7.24
N CYS A 207 9.02 -7.67 6.25
CA CYS A 207 10.47 -7.70 6.28
C CYS A 207 11.04 -6.34 6.64
N PRO A 208 12.22 -6.32 7.31
CA PRO A 208 12.96 -5.10 7.55
C PRO A 208 13.17 -4.29 6.27
N ILE A 209 13.00 -2.97 6.37
CA ILE A 209 13.26 -2.01 5.30
C ILE A 209 13.72 -0.70 5.93
N TYR A 210 14.54 0.06 5.21
CA TYR A 210 14.91 1.41 5.62
C TYR A 210 13.68 2.33 5.53
N SER A 211 13.38 3.07 6.60
CA SER A 211 12.17 3.90 6.70
C SER A 211 11.99 4.87 5.52
N HIS A 212 13.07 5.45 5.00
CA HIS A 212 13.02 6.33 3.84
C HIS A 212 12.51 5.60 2.59
N TRP A 213 12.95 4.36 2.36
CA TRP A 213 12.49 3.55 1.23
C TRP A 213 11.04 3.11 1.41
N ALA A 214 10.62 2.78 2.64
CA ALA A 214 9.21 2.53 2.93
C ALA A 214 8.35 3.77 2.63
N ASN A 215 8.80 4.96 3.01
CA ASN A 215 8.11 6.22 2.70
C ASN A 215 8.04 6.49 1.19
N GLN A 216 9.08 6.17 0.41
CA GLN A 216 9.03 6.26 -1.05
C GLN A 216 7.96 5.34 -1.65
N VAL A 217 7.86 4.11 -1.16
CA VAL A 217 6.80 3.18 -1.59
C VAL A 217 5.42 3.72 -1.24
N LEU A 218 5.22 4.19 -0.01
CA LEU A 218 3.95 4.78 0.43
C LEU A 218 3.56 6.00 -0.42
N GLN A 219 4.49 6.90 -0.69
CA GLN A 219 4.27 8.07 -1.56
C GLN A 219 3.91 7.66 -3.00
N ALA A 220 4.61 6.66 -3.56
CA ALA A 220 4.31 6.12 -4.89
C ALA A 220 2.92 5.45 -5.00
N LEU A 221 2.31 5.11 -3.86
CA LEU A 221 0.96 4.58 -3.72
C LEU A 221 -0.07 5.65 -3.32
N GLY A 222 0.31 6.93 -3.31
CA GLY A 222 -0.59 8.04 -2.97
C GLY A 222 -0.92 8.15 -1.48
N VAL A 223 -0.14 7.51 -0.60
CA VAL A 223 -0.32 7.60 0.84
C VAL A 223 0.26 8.91 1.35
N LEU A 224 -0.55 9.69 2.06
CA LEU A 224 -0.15 10.98 2.62
C LEU A 224 0.59 10.85 3.95
N ALA A 225 0.36 9.75 4.68
CA ALA A 225 1.01 9.51 5.96
C ALA A 225 2.48 9.10 5.78
N ARG A 226 3.38 9.77 6.50
CA ARG A 226 4.80 9.44 6.56
C ARG A 226 5.16 8.67 7.83
N LEU A 227 5.94 7.61 7.70
CA LEU A 227 6.54 6.87 8.80
C LEU A 227 7.65 7.71 9.44
N ILE A 228 7.55 7.95 10.76
CA ILE A 228 8.57 8.61 11.56
C ILE A 228 9.27 7.55 12.43
N CYS A 229 10.39 7.06 11.89
CA CYS A 229 11.40 6.25 12.54
C CYS A 229 12.77 6.96 12.36
#